data_AF-G2FRE4-F1
#
_entry.id   AF-G2FRE4-F1
#
_cell.length_a   1.000
_cell.length_b   1.000
_cell.length_c   1.000
_cell.angle_alpha   90.00
_cell.angle_beta   90.00
_cell.angle_gamma   90.00
#
_symmetry.space_group_name_H-M   'P 1'
#
loop_
_entity.id
_entity.type
_entity.pdbx_description
1 polymer ?
#
loop_
_entity_poly.entity_id
_entity_poly.type
_entity_poly.pdbx_seq_one_letter_code
_entity_poly.pdbx_strand_id
1 'polypeptide(L)'
;MNLYPQDQAYYFSSEEVFSFHLGIMLRLMNDEANKPQEFINNISHGAELSISLRRKLNLASEKLQQAVEIEEIQAIGVMCRETLIELIGYIYDSDSIEGDENFKKSDVKNRGELIINKYLIGSENKELRKHLKNFLNGAWDYSNTITHSSSKTIHEASICLTITTAVVSSFENLLAKYFDPASGLECKECGSRHLIVAENDETEDLLIICENCRHGFIKD
;
A
#
# COMPACT_ATOMS: atom_id res chain seq x y z
N MET A 1 27.08 4.44 30.81
CA MET A 1 26.63 5.85 30.79
C MET A 1 25.22 5.82 31.34
N ASN A 2 24.94 6.52 32.45
CA ASN A 2 23.60 6.53 33.02
C ASN A 2 22.76 7.51 32.18
N LEU A 3 21.62 7.06 31.66
CA LEU A 3 20.76 7.87 30.78
C LEU A 3 20.00 8.96 31.53
N TYR A 4 20.10 8.96 32.87
CA TYR A 4 19.45 9.91 33.75
C TYR A 4 20.47 10.88 34.34
N PRO A 5 20.19 12.20 34.30
CA PRO A 5 20.98 13.18 35.04
C PRO A 5 20.98 12.80 36.52
N GLN A 6 22.18 12.63 37.09
CA GLN A 6 22.38 12.26 38.51
C GLN A 6 22.83 13.47 39.33
N ASP A 7 23.02 14.62 38.68
CA ASP A 7 23.61 15.85 39.20
C ASP A 7 22.60 16.81 39.84
N GLN A 8 21.30 16.51 39.76
CA GLN A 8 20.25 17.24 40.45
C GLN A 8 19.38 16.27 41.27
N ALA A 9 18.89 16.73 42.44
CA ALA A 9 18.02 15.97 43.35
C ALA A 9 16.59 15.73 42.79
N TYR A 10 16.45 15.70 41.47
CA TYR A 10 15.20 15.51 40.75
C TYR A 10 15.12 14.04 40.33
N TYR A 11 14.63 13.20 41.24
CA TYR A 11 14.27 11.83 40.88
C TYR A 11 12.94 11.88 40.12
N PHE A 12 12.96 11.46 38.86
CA PHE A 12 11.72 11.27 38.12
C PHE A 12 10.79 10.33 38.90
N SER A 13 9.53 10.73 39.03
CA SER A 13 8.46 9.83 39.46
C SER A 13 8.33 8.65 38.49
N SER A 14 7.73 7.56 38.94
CA SER A 14 7.51 6.38 38.08
C SER A 14 6.73 6.71 36.81
N GLU A 15 5.80 7.66 36.86
CA GLU A 15 5.01 8.11 35.70
C GLU A 15 5.84 8.92 34.69
N GLU A 16 6.74 9.78 35.18
CA GLU A 16 7.67 10.54 34.31
C GLU A 16 8.67 9.60 33.64
N VAL A 17 9.22 8.63 34.38
CA VAL A 17 10.10 7.60 33.82
C VAL A 17 9.36 6.78 32.76
N PHE A 18 8.12 6.36 33.04
CA PHE A 18 7.32 5.58 32.09
C PHE A 18 7.04 6.38 30.81
N SER A 19 6.58 7.63 30.95
CA SER A 19 6.28 8.51 29.81
C SER A 19 7.52 8.80 28.96
N PHE A 20 8.68 8.97 29.60
CA PHE A 20 9.95 9.17 28.90
C PHE A 20 10.36 7.95 28.07
N HIS A 21 10.29 6.75 28.66
CA HIS A 21 10.61 5.52 27.92
C HIS A 21 9.60 5.24 26.82
N LEU A 22 8.31 5.44 27.06
CA LEU A 22 7.29 5.29 26.04
C LEU A 22 7.56 6.25 24.87
N GLY A 23 7.89 7.51 25.15
CA GLY A 23 8.26 8.50 24.13
C GLY A 23 9.52 8.10 23.34
N ILE A 24 10.55 7.57 24.00
CA ILE A 24 11.76 7.06 23.32
C ILE A 24 11.43 5.86 22.45
N MET A 25 10.68 4.89 22.97
CA MET A 25 10.30 3.70 22.22
C MET A 25 9.46 4.07 21.00
N LEU A 26 8.48 4.98 21.15
CA LEU A 26 7.69 5.47 20.03
C LEU A 26 8.56 6.17 18.97
N ARG A 27 9.52 6.99 19.38
CA ARG A 27 10.44 7.65 18.43
C ARG A 27 11.35 6.66 17.72
N LEU A 28 11.90 5.68 18.44
CA LEU A 28 12.72 4.63 17.85
C LEU A 28 11.91 3.79 16.88
N MET A 29 10.69 3.38 17.24
CA MET A 29 9.78 2.64 16.35
C MET A 29 9.45 3.45 15.09
N ASN A 30 9.24 4.76 15.22
CA ASN A 30 9.01 5.65 14.07
C ASN A 30 10.26 5.77 13.18
N ASP A 31 11.45 5.92 13.77
CA ASP A 31 12.71 5.92 13.02
C ASP A 31 12.97 4.57 12.32
N GLU A 32 12.60 3.45 12.96
CA GLU A 32 12.70 2.12 12.33
C GLU A 32 11.73 1.96 11.17
N ALA A 33 10.47 2.40 11.30
CA ALA A 33 9.49 2.37 10.22
C ALA A 33 9.95 3.17 8.98
N ASN A 34 10.76 4.20 9.20
CA ASN A 34 11.34 5.05 8.15
C ASN A 34 12.64 4.51 7.55
N LYS A 35 13.15 3.36 8.01
CA LYS A 35 14.35 2.74 7.40
C LYS A 35 14.03 2.24 5.99
N PRO A 36 14.92 2.45 5.00
CA PRO A 36 14.72 1.95 3.63
C PRO A 36 14.52 0.42 3.55
N GLN A 37 15.15 -0.35 4.44
CA GLN A 37 14.98 -1.79 4.54
C GLN A 37 13.55 -2.16 4.98
N GLU A 38 12.97 -1.35 5.86
CA GLU A 38 11.61 -1.55 6.33
C GLU A 38 10.58 -1.15 5.28
N PHE A 39 10.85 -0.23 4.35
CA PHE A 39 9.94 0.00 3.20
C PHE A 39 9.70 -1.28 2.39
N ILE A 40 10.76 -2.04 2.10
CA ILE A 40 10.64 -3.33 1.38
C ILE A 40 9.85 -4.35 2.21
N ASN A 41 10.04 -4.36 3.54
CA ASN A 41 9.31 -5.23 4.46
C ASN A 41 7.85 -4.75 4.70
N ASN A 42 7.57 -3.45 4.59
CA ASN A 42 6.29 -2.77 4.84
C ASN A 42 5.40 -2.66 3.61
N ILE A 43 5.91 -2.96 2.41
CA ILE A 43 5.06 -3.43 1.30
C ILE A 43 4.15 -4.57 1.80
N SER A 44 4.57 -5.30 2.84
CA SER A 44 3.80 -6.34 3.53
C SER A 44 2.76 -5.86 4.57
N HIS A 45 2.66 -4.55 4.90
CA HIS A 45 1.82 -4.03 6.01
C HIS A 45 0.97 -2.78 5.66
N GLY A 46 0.27 -2.79 4.52
CA GLY A 46 -0.62 -1.71 4.06
C GLY A 46 -2.03 -1.69 4.70
N ALA A 47 -2.79 -0.63 4.41
CA ALA A 47 -4.08 -0.20 4.97
C ALA A 47 -5.22 -1.25 5.04
N GLU A 48 -6.38 -0.89 5.60
CA GLU A 48 -7.54 -1.75 5.93
C GLU A 48 -8.05 -2.67 4.79
N LEU A 49 -7.90 -2.24 3.52
CA LEU A 49 -8.12 -3.06 2.32
C LEU A 49 -7.34 -4.38 2.33
N SER A 50 -6.23 -4.41 3.06
CA SER A 50 -5.19 -5.40 2.94
C SER A 50 -5.42 -6.63 3.79
N ILE A 51 -6.19 -6.57 4.88
CA ILE A 51 -6.16 -7.66 5.86
C ILE A 51 -6.69 -8.96 5.25
N SER A 52 -7.82 -8.91 4.53
CA SER A 52 -8.38 -10.09 3.87
C SER A 52 -7.52 -10.59 2.70
N LEU A 53 -7.07 -9.67 1.84
CA LEU A 53 -6.24 -9.96 0.66
C LEU A 53 -4.86 -10.50 1.05
N ARG A 54 -4.20 -9.89 2.03
CA ARG A 54 -2.91 -10.34 2.59
C ARG A 54 -3.05 -11.71 3.22
N ARG A 55 -4.13 -11.99 3.95
CA ARG A 55 -4.37 -13.34 4.49
C ARG A 55 -4.44 -14.36 3.35
N LYS A 56 -5.10 -14.06 2.23
CA LYS A 56 -5.12 -14.95 1.05
C LYS A 56 -3.73 -15.11 0.43
N LEU A 57 -2.97 -14.04 0.28
CA LEU A 57 -1.59 -14.11 -0.24
C LEU A 57 -0.67 -14.92 0.66
N ASN A 58 -0.78 -14.78 1.99
CA ASN A 58 -0.04 -15.58 2.96
C ASN A 58 -0.40 -17.07 2.85
N LEU A 59 -1.70 -17.39 2.76
CA LEU A 59 -2.16 -18.77 2.53
C LEU A 59 -1.64 -19.34 1.19
N ALA A 60 -1.58 -18.52 0.14
CA ALA A 60 -1.00 -18.93 -1.15
C ALA A 60 0.51 -19.18 -1.01
N SER A 61 1.22 -18.37 -0.23
CA SER A 61 2.65 -18.56 0.05
C SER A 61 2.90 -19.84 0.84
N GLU A 62 2.10 -20.13 1.87
CA GLU A 62 2.19 -21.38 2.64
C GLU A 62 1.96 -22.61 1.74
N LYS A 63 0.94 -22.55 0.88
CA LYS A 63 0.66 -23.61 -0.10
C LYS A 63 1.77 -23.77 -1.13
N LEU A 64 2.34 -22.65 -1.60
CA LEU A 64 3.45 -22.68 -2.55
C LEU A 64 4.66 -23.40 -1.96
N GLN A 65 4.96 -23.22 -0.67
CA GLN A 65 6.06 -23.91 0.00
C GLN A 65 5.86 -25.43 0.10
N GLN A 66 4.61 -25.89 0.10
CA GLN A 66 4.24 -27.30 0.23
C GLN A 66 3.96 -27.96 -1.12
N ALA A 67 3.83 -27.19 -2.20
CA ALA A 67 3.43 -27.70 -3.51
C ALA A 67 4.51 -28.60 -4.13
N VAL A 68 4.11 -29.82 -4.48
CA VAL A 68 4.94 -30.82 -5.17
C VAL A 68 4.31 -31.17 -6.51
N GLU A 69 3.00 -31.40 -6.52
CA GLU A 69 2.26 -31.85 -7.70
C GLU A 69 1.74 -30.69 -8.53
N ILE A 70 1.42 -30.99 -9.79
CA ILE A 70 0.99 -29.97 -10.76
C ILE A 70 -0.34 -29.33 -10.37
N GLU A 71 -1.25 -30.09 -9.77
CA GLU A 71 -2.55 -29.58 -9.29
C GLU A 71 -2.37 -28.55 -8.17
N GLU A 72 -1.35 -28.72 -7.32
CA GLU A 72 -1.02 -27.78 -6.24
C GLU A 72 -0.43 -26.48 -6.82
N ILE A 73 0.40 -26.59 -7.86
CA ILE A 73 0.92 -25.45 -8.63
C ILE A 73 -0.22 -24.69 -9.31
N GLN A 74 -1.15 -25.38 -9.94
CA GLN A 74 -2.34 -24.78 -10.55
C GLN A 74 -3.21 -24.06 -9.51
N ALA A 75 -3.35 -24.63 -8.32
CA ALA A 75 -4.09 -24.02 -7.21
C ALA A 75 -3.50 -22.66 -6.81
N ILE A 76 -2.18 -22.47 -6.86
CA ILE A 76 -1.57 -21.15 -6.65
C ILE A 76 -2.05 -20.14 -7.70
N GLY A 77 -2.14 -20.55 -8.96
CA GLY A 77 -2.72 -19.74 -10.03
C GLY A 77 -4.18 -19.33 -9.74
N VAL A 78 -5.00 -20.27 -9.27
CA VAL A 78 -6.40 -20.01 -8.87
C VAL A 78 -6.45 -18.98 -7.74
N MET A 79 -5.65 -19.16 -6.69
CA MET A 79 -5.62 -18.23 -5.55
C MET A 79 -5.18 -16.82 -5.97
N CYS A 80 -4.19 -16.72 -6.87
CA CYS A 80 -3.76 -15.43 -7.41
C CYS A 80 -4.90 -14.75 -8.19
N ARG A 81 -5.60 -15.49 -9.06
CA ARG A 81 -6.75 -14.96 -9.80
C ARG A 81 -7.88 -14.48 -8.90
N GLU A 82 -8.25 -15.29 -7.91
CA GLU A 82 -9.30 -14.91 -6.96
C GLU A 82 -8.92 -13.68 -6.15
N THR A 83 -7.64 -13.57 -5.76
CA THR A 83 -7.12 -12.39 -5.07
C THR A 83 -7.24 -11.14 -5.93
N LEU A 84 -6.93 -11.22 -7.23
CA LEU A 84 -7.11 -10.08 -8.16
C LEU A 84 -8.60 -9.70 -8.35
N ILE A 85 -9.50 -10.69 -8.42
CA ILE A 85 -10.95 -10.44 -8.50
C ILE A 85 -11.43 -9.72 -7.25
N GLU A 86 -11.00 -10.17 -6.06
CA GLU A 86 -11.39 -9.58 -4.79
C GLU A 86 -10.81 -8.18 -4.61
N LEU A 87 -9.55 -7.95 -4.97
CA LEU A 87 -8.92 -6.63 -4.95
C LEU A 87 -9.74 -5.63 -5.77
N ILE A 88 -10.00 -5.96 -7.04
CA ILE A 88 -10.76 -5.08 -7.93
C ILE A 88 -12.21 -4.96 -7.45
N GLY A 89 -12.81 -6.06 -6.99
CA GLY A 89 -14.16 -6.07 -6.45
C GLY A 89 -14.32 -5.14 -5.25
N TYR A 90 -13.41 -5.18 -4.29
CA TYR A 90 -13.45 -4.34 -3.11
C TYR A 90 -13.44 -2.86 -3.49
N ILE A 91 -12.50 -2.45 -4.34
CA ILE A 91 -12.35 -1.05 -4.74
C ILE A 91 -13.55 -0.60 -5.57
N TYR A 92 -14.00 -1.44 -6.50
CA TYR A 92 -15.13 -1.16 -7.37
C TYR A 92 -16.46 -1.05 -6.61
N ASP A 93 -16.67 -1.89 -5.58
CA ASP A 93 -17.93 -1.90 -4.82
C ASP A 93 -17.93 -0.80 -3.74
N SER A 94 -16.76 -0.40 -3.24
CA SER A 94 -16.61 0.65 -2.22
C SER A 94 -16.95 2.06 -2.72
N ASP A 95 -16.81 2.28 -4.02
CA ASP A 95 -16.93 3.59 -4.63
C ASP A 95 -17.92 3.48 -5.79
N SER A 96 -18.94 4.33 -5.87
CA SER A 96 -19.92 4.25 -6.96
C SER A 96 -19.24 4.68 -8.27
N ILE A 97 -18.70 3.70 -9.02
CA ILE A 97 -18.02 3.95 -10.30
C ILE A 97 -19.09 4.12 -11.38
N GLU A 98 -19.31 5.36 -11.82
CA GLU A 98 -20.19 5.68 -12.94
C GLU A 98 -19.63 5.11 -14.26
N GLY A 99 -20.51 4.56 -15.11
CA GLY A 99 -20.12 3.80 -16.31
C GLY A 99 -20.29 2.28 -16.18
N ASP A 100 -21.05 1.84 -15.16
CA ASP A 100 -21.39 0.43 -14.93
C ASP A 100 -22.36 -0.11 -16.00
N GLU A 101 -21.84 -0.36 -17.20
CA GLU A 101 -22.49 -1.26 -18.14
C GLU A 101 -22.08 -2.70 -17.83
N ASN A 102 -22.74 -3.31 -16.83
CA ASN A 102 -22.84 -4.77 -16.63
C ASN A 102 -21.51 -5.57 -16.77
N PHE A 103 -20.41 -5.09 -16.19
CA PHE A 103 -19.19 -5.92 -16.18
C PHE A 103 -19.37 -7.13 -15.26
N LYS A 104 -18.95 -8.31 -15.73
CA LYS A 104 -18.92 -9.50 -14.88
C LYS A 104 -17.97 -9.23 -13.71
N LYS A 105 -18.27 -9.76 -12.51
CA LYS A 105 -17.38 -9.64 -11.34
C LYS A 105 -15.95 -10.09 -11.62
N SER A 106 -15.78 -11.10 -12.48
CA SER A 106 -14.49 -11.64 -12.91
C SER A 106 -13.76 -10.82 -13.99
N ASP A 107 -14.35 -9.73 -14.48
CA ASP A 107 -13.75 -8.87 -15.52
C ASP A 107 -12.74 -7.89 -14.91
N VAL A 108 -11.66 -8.46 -14.38
CA VAL A 108 -10.59 -7.74 -13.67
C VAL A 108 -9.97 -6.66 -14.55
N LYS A 109 -9.80 -6.92 -15.85
CA LYS A 109 -9.14 -5.98 -16.77
C LYS A 109 -9.96 -4.72 -16.99
N ASN A 110 -11.23 -4.87 -17.34
CA ASN A 110 -12.09 -3.73 -17.64
C ASN A 110 -12.46 -2.96 -16.35
N ARG A 111 -12.83 -3.68 -15.27
CA ARG A 111 -13.10 -3.05 -13.97
C ARG A 111 -11.87 -2.34 -13.41
N GLY A 112 -10.69 -2.95 -13.53
CA GLY A 112 -9.43 -2.35 -13.12
C GLY A 112 -9.06 -1.11 -13.93
N GLU A 113 -9.33 -1.09 -15.22
CA GLU A 113 -9.13 0.10 -16.06
C GLU A 113 -10.02 1.27 -15.63
N LEU A 114 -11.30 1.02 -15.31
CA LEU A 114 -12.19 2.06 -14.79
C LEU A 114 -11.70 2.63 -13.46
N ILE A 115 -11.28 1.77 -12.52
CA ILE A 115 -10.68 2.17 -11.24
C ILE A 115 -9.46 3.06 -11.46
N ILE A 116 -8.51 2.60 -12.29
CA ILE A 116 -7.26 3.34 -12.56
C ILE A 116 -7.57 4.71 -13.17
N ASN A 117 -8.51 4.78 -14.11
CA ASN A 117 -8.90 6.04 -14.74
C ASN A 117 -9.61 7.00 -13.76
N LYS A 118 -10.40 6.47 -12.82
CA LYS A 118 -11.10 7.26 -11.80
C LYS A 118 -10.13 7.87 -10.79
N TYR A 119 -9.19 7.09 -10.26
CA TYR A 119 -8.26 7.57 -9.22
C TYR A 119 -7.07 8.37 -9.77
N LEU A 120 -6.74 8.21 -11.04
CA LEU A 120 -5.64 8.95 -11.68
C LEU A 120 -6.18 9.88 -12.75
N ILE A 121 -6.78 10.99 -12.33
CA ILE A 121 -7.28 12.04 -13.23
C ILE A 121 -6.09 12.82 -13.83
N GLY A 122 -6.30 13.57 -14.91
CA GLY A 122 -5.30 14.49 -15.45
C GLY A 122 -4.31 13.86 -16.44
N SER A 123 -3.61 14.72 -17.18
CA SER A 123 -2.64 14.31 -18.20
C SER A 123 -1.31 13.84 -17.60
N GLU A 124 -0.94 14.37 -16.45
CA GLU A 124 0.27 14.08 -15.68
C GLU A 124 0.33 12.63 -15.21
N ASN A 125 -0.82 12.01 -14.95
CA ASN A 125 -0.89 10.61 -14.52
C ASN A 125 -0.97 9.61 -15.69
N LYS A 126 -0.86 10.06 -16.96
CA LYS A 126 -1.03 9.21 -18.15
C LYS A 126 -0.10 7.99 -18.17
N GLU A 127 1.18 8.18 -17.89
CA GLU A 127 2.14 7.08 -17.89
C GLU A 127 1.89 6.13 -16.71
N LEU A 128 1.57 6.66 -15.52
CA LEU A 128 1.25 5.83 -14.36
C LEU A 128 0.01 4.96 -14.61
N ARG A 129 -1.04 5.51 -15.22
CA ARG A 129 -2.23 4.75 -15.65
C ARG A 129 -1.86 3.60 -16.56
N LYS A 130 -1.04 3.88 -17.58
CA LYS A 130 -0.58 2.87 -18.55
C LYS A 130 0.21 1.75 -17.87
N HIS A 131 1.13 2.09 -16.97
CA HIS A 131 1.93 1.11 -16.25
C HIS A 131 1.07 0.23 -15.33
N LEU A 132 0.20 0.82 -14.52
CA LEU A 132 -0.70 0.06 -13.64
C LEU A 132 -1.64 -0.85 -14.43
N LYS A 133 -2.20 -0.38 -15.55
CA LYS A 133 -3.05 -1.19 -16.42
C LYS A 133 -2.30 -2.40 -16.99
N ASN A 134 -1.11 -2.16 -17.55
CA ASN A 134 -0.30 -3.24 -18.11
C ASN A 134 0.11 -4.25 -17.03
N PHE A 135 0.42 -3.76 -15.83
CA PHE A 135 0.84 -4.60 -14.73
C PHE A 135 -0.29 -5.50 -14.20
N LEU A 136 -1.48 -4.93 -13.97
CA LEU A 136 -2.68 -5.69 -13.61
C LEU A 136 -3.02 -6.74 -14.68
N ASN A 137 -3.01 -6.34 -15.96
CA ASN A 137 -3.32 -7.23 -17.08
C ASN A 137 -2.31 -8.39 -17.16
N GLY A 138 -1.01 -8.11 -16.99
CA GLY A 138 0.03 -9.12 -16.95
C GLY A 138 -0.13 -10.11 -15.80
N ALA A 139 -0.45 -9.61 -14.60
CA ALA A 139 -0.73 -10.47 -13.44
C ALA A 139 -1.94 -11.38 -13.66
N TRP A 140 -3.01 -10.83 -14.24
CA TRP A 140 -4.20 -11.60 -14.59
C TRP A 140 -3.89 -12.68 -15.65
N ASP A 141 -3.19 -12.33 -16.72
CA ASP A 141 -2.88 -13.28 -17.80
C ASP A 141 -1.93 -14.37 -17.34
N TYR A 142 -0.94 -14.02 -16.51
CA TYR A 142 0.01 -15.00 -16.00
C TYR A 142 -0.63 -15.95 -14.97
N SER A 143 -1.50 -15.43 -14.09
CA SER A 143 -2.25 -16.29 -13.16
C SER A 143 -3.23 -17.24 -13.85
N ASN A 144 -3.87 -16.83 -14.95
CA ASN A 144 -4.61 -17.72 -15.85
C ASN A 144 -3.69 -18.79 -16.47
N THR A 145 -2.50 -18.40 -16.91
CA THR A 145 -1.51 -19.32 -17.50
C THR A 145 -1.09 -20.40 -16.51
N ILE A 146 -0.79 -20.04 -15.26
CA ILE A 146 -0.46 -21.01 -14.20
C ILE A 146 -1.65 -21.94 -13.92
N THR A 147 -2.86 -21.38 -13.79
CA THR A 147 -4.09 -22.14 -13.48
C THR A 147 -4.36 -23.27 -14.48
N HIS A 148 -4.04 -23.06 -15.75
CA HIS A 148 -4.35 -24.01 -16.83
C HIS A 148 -3.15 -24.82 -17.32
N SER A 149 -1.96 -24.61 -16.76
CA SER A 149 -0.78 -25.31 -17.25
C SER A 149 -0.57 -26.64 -16.55
N SER A 150 -0.23 -27.66 -17.33
CA SER A 150 0.15 -28.99 -16.85
C SER A 150 1.67 -29.18 -16.71
N SER A 151 2.48 -28.13 -16.90
CA SER A 151 3.95 -28.25 -16.93
C SER A 151 4.71 -27.10 -16.26
N LYS A 152 4.00 -26.13 -15.67
CA LYS A 152 4.64 -25.01 -14.98
C LYS A 152 5.35 -25.49 -13.72
N THR A 153 6.47 -24.86 -13.44
CA THR A 153 7.30 -25.15 -12.28
C THR A 153 6.85 -24.37 -11.05
N ILE A 154 7.27 -24.84 -9.87
CA ILE A 154 7.09 -24.10 -8.61
C ILE A 154 7.70 -22.69 -8.66
N HIS A 155 8.80 -22.49 -9.40
CA HIS A 155 9.40 -21.17 -9.56
C HIS A 155 8.51 -20.23 -10.40
N GLU A 156 7.85 -20.74 -11.43
CA GLU A 156 6.89 -19.95 -12.21
C GLU A 156 5.63 -19.61 -11.40
N ALA A 157 5.16 -20.52 -10.55
CA ALA A 157 4.10 -20.24 -9.58
C ALA A 157 4.51 -19.18 -8.55
N SER A 158 5.77 -19.24 -8.08
CA SER A 158 6.34 -18.23 -7.19
C SER A 158 6.41 -16.84 -7.82
N ILE A 159 6.79 -16.77 -9.10
CA ILE A 159 6.76 -15.52 -9.88
C ILE A 159 5.32 -15.00 -9.98
N CYS A 160 4.33 -15.88 -10.23
CA CYS A 160 2.93 -15.50 -10.29
C CYS A 160 2.42 -14.92 -8.98
N LEU A 161 2.74 -15.56 -7.85
CA LEU A 161 2.40 -15.05 -6.53
C LEU A 161 3.05 -13.69 -6.27
N THR A 162 4.35 -13.57 -6.58
CA THR A 162 5.11 -12.32 -6.40
C THR A 162 4.51 -11.16 -7.21
N ILE A 163 4.19 -11.39 -8.49
CA ILE A 163 3.54 -10.39 -9.34
C ILE A 163 2.18 -9.99 -8.77
N THR A 164 1.40 -10.96 -8.28
CA THR A 164 0.08 -10.70 -7.69
C THR A 164 0.18 -9.85 -6.42
N THR A 165 1.11 -10.17 -5.52
CA THR A 165 1.39 -9.39 -4.31
C THR A 165 1.81 -7.96 -4.64
N ALA A 166 2.65 -7.80 -5.66
CA ALA A 166 3.09 -6.49 -6.11
C ALA A 166 1.95 -5.67 -6.73
N VAL A 167 1.01 -6.30 -7.45
CA VAL A 167 -0.21 -5.63 -7.94
C VAL A 167 -1.07 -5.16 -6.77
N VAL A 168 -1.37 -6.02 -5.78
CA VAL A 168 -2.13 -5.63 -4.59
C VAL A 168 -1.50 -4.42 -3.90
N SER A 169 -0.19 -4.49 -3.67
CA SER A 169 0.57 -3.40 -3.05
C SER A 169 0.54 -2.11 -3.90
N SER A 170 0.57 -2.23 -5.23
CA SER A 170 0.51 -1.08 -6.13
C SER A 170 -0.86 -0.38 -6.07
N PHE A 171 -1.95 -1.15 -5.93
CA PHE A 171 -3.29 -0.60 -5.76
C PHE A 171 -3.48 0.04 -4.37
N GLU A 172 -2.88 -0.52 -3.32
CA GLU A 172 -2.85 0.14 -2.01
C GLU A 172 -2.14 1.49 -2.07
N ASN A 173 -0.98 1.55 -2.75
CA ASN A 173 -0.25 2.80 -2.96
C ASN A 173 -1.02 3.79 -3.84
N LEU A 174 -1.79 3.30 -4.82
CA LEU A 174 -2.70 4.14 -5.61
C LEU A 174 -3.76 4.80 -4.73
N LEU A 175 -4.38 4.05 -3.83
CA LEU A 175 -5.40 4.59 -2.92
C LEU A 175 -4.77 5.54 -1.91
N ALA A 176 -3.61 5.19 -1.33
CA ALA A 176 -2.87 6.09 -0.45
C ALA A 176 -2.55 7.41 -1.16
N LYS A 177 -2.06 7.35 -2.41
CA LYS A 177 -1.82 8.53 -3.25
C LYS A 177 -3.10 9.36 -3.45
N TYR A 178 -4.23 8.72 -3.69
CA TYR A 178 -5.49 9.42 -3.97
C TYR A 178 -6.09 10.10 -2.73
N PHE A 179 -6.06 9.43 -1.59
CA PHE A 179 -6.62 9.96 -0.34
C PHE A 179 -5.66 10.88 0.41
N ASP A 180 -4.37 10.88 0.08
CA ASP A 180 -3.38 11.80 0.65
C ASP A 180 -3.61 13.24 0.14
N PRO A 181 -4.04 14.19 1.01
CA PRO A 181 -4.27 15.57 0.61
C PRO A 181 -3.00 16.30 0.17
N ALA A 182 -1.84 15.85 0.63
CA ALA A 182 -0.54 16.42 0.26
C ALA A 182 0.03 15.83 -1.03
N SER A 183 -0.63 14.83 -1.63
CA SER A 183 -0.11 14.13 -2.80
C SER A 183 0.06 15.07 -3.99
N GLY A 184 1.27 15.09 -4.55
CA GLY A 184 1.62 15.93 -5.70
C GLY A 184 1.93 17.38 -5.38
N LEU A 185 1.86 17.78 -4.11
CA LEU A 185 2.30 19.10 -3.67
C LEU A 185 3.80 19.12 -3.42
N GLU A 186 4.38 20.31 -3.52
CA GLU A 186 5.75 20.60 -3.13
C GLU A 186 5.79 21.90 -2.34
N CYS A 187 6.71 21.98 -1.38
CA CYS A 187 6.90 23.19 -0.62
C CYS A 187 7.34 24.33 -1.54
N LYS A 188 6.58 25.44 -1.56
CA LYS A 188 6.87 26.63 -2.39
C LYS A 188 8.19 27.31 -2.04
N GLU A 189 8.75 27.08 -0.84
CA GLU A 189 10.04 27.65 -0.42
C GLU A 189 11.25 26.77 -0.72
N CYS A 190 11.20 25.48 -0.36
CA CYS A 190 12.38 24.60 -0.45
C CYS A 190 12.23 23.45 -1.45
N GLY A 191 11.09 23.31 -2.11
CA GLY A 191 10.80 22.23 -3.06
C GLY A 191 10.66 20.83 -2.42
N SER A 192 10.72 20.73 -1.09
CA SER A 192 10.55 19.46 -0.39
C SER A 192 9.13 18.91 -0.55
N ARG A 193 9.02 17.58 -0.66
CA ARG A 193 7.76 16.82 -0.66
C ARG A 193 7.46 16.17 0.69
N HIS A 194 8.30 16.42 1.70
CA HIS A 194 8.08 15.99 3.07
C HIS A 194 7.09 16.95 3.73
N LEU A 195 5.81 16.70 3.48
CA LEU A 195 4.68 17.54 3.86
C LEU A 195 3.79 16.76 4.83
N ILE A 196 3.37 17.43 5.90
CA ILE A 196 2.38 16.91 6.86
C ILE A 196 1.10 17.74 6.76
N VAL A 197 -0.02 17.06 6.96
CA VAL A 197 -1.34 17.71 7.06
C VAL A 197 -1.63 17.94 8.54
N ALA A 198 -1.92 19.18 8.90
CA ALA A 198 -2.29 19.60 10.24
C ALA A 198 -3.71 20.21 10.22
N GLU A 199 -4.40 20.09 11.35
CA GLU A 199 -5.64 20.83 11.58
C GLU A 199 -5.32 22.32 11.69
N ASN A 200 -6.21 23.14 11.14
CA ASN A 200 -6.14 24.58 11.26
C ASN A 200 -7.09 25.03 12.39
N ASP A 201 -6.54 25.62 13.44
CA ASP A 201 -7.32 26.06 14.60
C ASP A 201 -8.26 27.25 14.29
N GLU A 202 -8.05 27.94 13.17
CA GLU A 202 -8.76 29.18 12.80
C GLU A 202 -9.77 29.02 11.66
N THR A 203 -9.60 28.02 10.79
CA THR A 203 -10.47 27.79 9.61
C THR A 203 -10.70 26.29 9.38
N GLU A 204 -11.74 25.92 8.63
CA GLU A 204 -11.99 24.52 8.23
C GLU A 204 -10.99 24.00 7.18
N ASP A 205 -10.09 24.86 6.68
CA ASP A 205 -9.14 24.50 5.62
C ASP A 205 -7.94 23.69 6.16
N LEU A 206 -7.50 22.68 5.39
CA LEU A 206 -6.35 21.86 5.76
C LEU A 206 -5.04 22.66 5.67
N LEU A 207 -4.29 22.72 6.77
CA LEU A 207 -2.97 23.34 6.81
C LEU A 207 -1.91 22.31 6.41
N ILE A 208 -1.08 22.65 5.43
CA ILE A 208 0.02 21.80 4.98
C ILE A 208 1.34 22.40 5.43
N ILE A 209 2.12 21.63 6.20
CA ILE A 209 3.39 22.09 6.77
C ILE A 209 4.53 21.28 6.17
N CYS A 210 5.56 21.97 5.67
CA CYS A 210 6.78 21.32 5.25
C CYS A 210 7.65 20.97 6.46
N GLU A 211 8.00 19.71 6.66
CA GLU A 211 8.84 19.32 7.80
C GLU A 211 10.31 19.73 7.65
N ASN A 212 10.76 20.01 6.42
CA ASN A 212 12.15 20.41 6.17
C ASN A 212 12.42 21.87 6.52
N CYS A 213 11.55 22.81 6.11
CA CYS A 213 11.73 24.25 6.37
C CYS A 213 10.65 24.86 7.28
N ARG A 214 9.67 24.08 7.74
CA ARG A 214 8.53 24.51 8.58
C ARG A 214 7.60 25.54 7.95
N HIS A 215 7.69 25.74 6.64
CA HIS A 215 6.77 26.60 5.90
C HIS A 215 5.38 25.95 5.83
N GLY A 216 4.37 26.68 6.32
CA GLY A 216 2.96 26.28 6.29
C GLY A 216 2.20 27.00 5.17
N PHE A 217 1.36 26.28 4.44
CA PHE A 217 0.49 26.84 3.41
C PHE A 217 -0.86 26.10 3.39
N ILE A 218 -1.90 26.82 3.00
CA ILE A 218 -3.23 26.24 2.82
C ILE A 218 -3.31 25.66 1.41
N LYS A 219 -3.95 24.50 1.27
CA LYS A 219 -4.20 23.89 -0.03
C LYS A 219 -5.26 24.72 -0.77
N ASP A 220 -4.86 25.33 -1.89
CA ASP A 220 -5.75 26.05 -2.82
C ASP A 220 -6.79 25.10 -3.47
#